data_AF-A0A8T3ZXK9-F1
#
_entry.id   AF-A0A8T3ZXK9-F1
#
_cell.length_a   1.000
_cell.length_b   1.000
_cell.length_c   1.000
_cell.angle_alpha   90.00
_cell.angle_beta   90.00
_cell.angle_gamma   90.00
#
_symmetry.space_group_name_H-M   'P 1'
#
loop_
_entity.id
_entity.type
_entity.pdbx_description
1 polymer ?
#
loop_
_entity_poly.entity_id
_entity_poly.type
_entity_poly.pdbx_seq_one_letter_code
_entity_poly.pdbx_strand_id
1 'polypeptide(L)'
;MKSLKKALLYGFFIWLIPFVVAFLIYPVRTSNRLLFESIMPVVLTACVVAFADLYFAKVEKNFFKEGVLLGLLWFAMAVVIDLLMFREGPMKMSFIDYMADIGLTYLIIPVVTMGFGHLNEKKK
;
A
#
# COMPACT_ATOMS: atom_id res chain seq x y z
N MET A 1 -4.13 -17.68 2.69
CA MET A 1 -3.61 -16.62 3.58
C MET A 1 -3.26 -17.24 4.93
N LYS A 2 -1.97 -17.23 5.31
CA LYS A 2 -1.50 -17.80 6.59
C LYS A 2 -2.14 -17.13 7.82
N SER A 3 -2.35 -15.81 7.79
CA SER A 3 -3.02 -15.11 8.89
C SER A 3 -3.84 -13.92 8.40
N LEU A 4 -5.15 -14.13 8.28
CA LEU A 4 -6.07 -13.07 7.83
C LEU A 4 -6.08 -11.86 8.78
N LYS A 5 -6.08 -12.09 10.09
CA LYS A 5 -6.04 -11.02 11.11
C LYS A 5 -4.82 -10.10 10.91
N LYS A 6 -3.63 -10.69 10.73
CA LYS A 6 -2.41 -9.92 10.48
C LYS A 6 -2.46 -9.20 9.14
N ALA A 7 -2.96 -9.87 8.10
CA ALA A 7 -3.06 -9.24 6.80
C ALA A 7 -3.99 -8.02 6.82
N LEU A 8 -5.15 -8.12 7.46
CA LEU A 8 -6.06 -6.98 7.62
C LEU A 8 -5.41 -5.86 8.45
N LEU A 9 -4.78 -6.18 9.58
CA LEU A 9 -4.13 -5.19 10.42
C LEU A 9 -3.00 -4.45 9.69
N TYR A 10 -2.13 -5.20 9.01
CA TYR A 10 -1.02 -4.63 8.25
C TYR A 10 -1.52 -3.83 7.04
N GLY A 11 -2.55 -4.31 6.34
CA GLY A 11 -3.17 -3.58 5.24
C GLY A 11 -3.75 -2.24 5.69
N PHE A 12 -4.39 -2.21 6.86
CA PHE A 12 -4.87 -0.98 7.46
C PHE A 12 -3.73 -0.01 7.79
N PHE A 13 -2.60 -0.48 8.33
CA PHE A 13 -1.44 0.38 8.60
C PHE A 13 -0.71 0.85 7.33
N ILE A 14 -0.66 0.02 6.28
CA ILE A 14 -0.11 0.39 4.97
C ILE A 14 -0.90 1.55 4.36
N TRP A 15 -2.19 1.67 4.64
CA TRP A 15 -2.99 2.82 4.25
C TRP A 15 -2.84 3.99 5.24
N LEU A 16 -2.98 3.73 6.54
CA LEU A 16 -3.01 4.76 7.59
C LEU A 16 -1.71 5.54 7.70
N ILE A 17 -0.55 4.87 7.59
CA ILE A 17 0.75 5.53 7.77
C ILE A 17 1.02 6.53 6.64
N PRO A 18 0.94 6.17 5.35
CA PRO A 18 1.02 7.16 4.27
C PRO A 18 -0.02 8.27 4.41
N PHE A 19 -1.25 7.96 4.81
CA PHE A 19 -2.27 8.99 5.04
C PHE A 19 -1.85 10.02 6.11
N VAL A 20 -1.39 9.54 7.27
CA VAL A 20 -0.89 10.42 8.35
C VAL A 20 0.32 11.23 7.88
N VAL A 21 1.26 10.60 7.17
CA VAL A 21 2.42 11.31 6.62
C VAL A 21 1.99 12.38 5.63
N ALA A 22 1.10 12.07 4.69
CA ALA A 22 0.54 13.01 3.72
C ALA A 22 -0.11 14.22 4.39
N PHE A 23 -0.84 13.99 5.49
CA PHE A 23 -1.45 15.04 6.30
C PHE A 23 -0.39 15.94 6.95
N LEU A 24 0.64 15.35 7.57
CA LEU A 24 1.72 16.09 8.24
C LEU A 24 2.56 16.91 7.26
N ILE A 25 2.83 16.37 6.06
CA ILE A 25 3.64 17.04 5.04
C ILE A 25 2.79 17.81 4.01
N TYR A 26 1.50 18.01 4.27
CA TYR A 26 0.61 18.74 3.36
C TYR A 26 1.11 20.15 2.97
N PRO A 27 1.78 20.94 3.83
CA PRO A 27 2.42 22.20 3.43
C PRO A 27 3.49 22.03 2.34
N VAL A 28 4.11 20.85 2.24
CA VAL A 28 5.05 20.53 1.14
C VAL A 28 4.28 20.36 -0.16
N ARG A 29 3.06 19.80 -0.14
CA ARG A 29 2.23 19.67 -1.34
C ARG A 29 1.91 21.03 -1.97
N THR A 30 1.67 22.06 -1.17
CA THR A 30 1.32 23.40 -1.65
C THR A 30 2.53 24.20 -2.12
N SER A 31 3.69 24.01 -1.48
CA SER A 31 4.93 24.73 -1.81
C SER A 31 5.78 24.04 -2.88
N ASN A 32 5.80 22.70 -2.90
CA ASN A 32 6.56 21.88 -3.84
C ASN A 32 5.85 20.52 -4.08
N ARG A 33 4.90 20.55 -5.02
CA ARG A 33 4.10 19.37 -5.40
C ARG A 33 4.96 18.17 -5.83
N LEU A 34 6.02 18.40 -6.63
CA LEU A 34 6.90 17.33 -7.13
C LEU A 34 7.62 16.60 -6.00
N LEU A 35 8.06 17.33 -4.97
CA LEU A 35 8.70 16.74 -3.80
C LEU A 35 7.70 15.91 -2.99
N PHE A 36 6.49 16.41 -2.77
CA PHE A 36 5.42 15.65 -2.12
C PHE A 36 5.12 14.35 -2.86
N GLU A 37 4.93 14.42 -4.18
CA GLU A 37 4.66 13.26 -5.05
C GLU A 37 5.82 12.27 -5.12
N SER A 38 7.05 12.71 -4.83
CA SER A 38 8.22 11.82 -4.74
C SER A 38 8.33 11.14 -3.36
N ILE A 39 7.98 11.84 -2.27
CA ILE A 39 8.03 11.30 -0.91
C ILE A 39 6.96 10.22 -0.70
N MET A 40 5.75 10.43 -1.22
CA MET A 40 4.61 9.54 -0.96
C MET A 40 4.84 8.08 -1.41
N PRO A 41 5.31 7.80 -2.64
CA PRO A 41 5.67 6.45 -3.06
C PRO A 41 6.76 5.81 -2.21
N VAL A 42 7.75 6.60 -1.74
CA VAL A 42 8.82 6.09 -0.86
C VAL A 42 8.25 5.65 0.49
N VAL A 43 7.39 6.46 1.09
CA VAL A 43 6.71 6.14 2.36
C VAL A 43 5.85 4.88 2.21
N LEU A 44 5.04 4.81 1.15
CA LEU A 44 4.22 3.63 0.85
C LEU A 44 5.11 2.39 0.69
N THR A 45 6.15 2.47 -0.14
CA THR A 45 7.06 1.34 -0.39
C THR A 45 7.70 0.85 0.90
N ALA A 46 8.20 1.76 1.74
CA ALA A 46 8.81 1.41 3.02
C ALA A 46 7.81 0.68 3.92
N CYS A 47 6.57 1.14 4.00
CA CYS A 47 5.50 0.47 4.75
C CYS A 47 5.25 -0.94 4.20
N VAL A 48 5.03 -1.07 2.89
CA VAL A 48 4.72 -2.36 2.25
C VAL A 48 5.86 -3.35 2.45
N VAL A 49 7.12 -2.93 2.26
CA VAL A 49 8.30 -3.79 2.48
C VAL A 49 8.38 -4.27 3.94
N ALA A 50 8.24 -3.35 4.91
CA ALA A 50 8.33 -3.70 6.33
C ALA A 50 7.22 -4.67 6.74
N PHE A 51 5.98 -4.41 6.35
CA PHE A 51 4.85 -5.29 6.69
C PHE A 51 4.85 -6.60 5.92
N ALA A 52 5.33 -6.61 4.66
CA ALA A 52 5.51 -7.84 3.90
C ALA A 52 6.52 -8.75 4.60
N ASP A 53 7.67 -8.22 5.00
CA ASP A 53 8.70 -8.98 5.74
C ASP A 53 8.12 -9.59 7.03
N LEU A 54 7.43 -8.79 7.84
CA LEU A 54 6.77 -9.25 9.07
C LEU A 54 5.68 -10.31 8.84
N TYR A 55 4.97 -10.26 7.71
CA TYR A 55 3.97 -11.25 7.35
C TYR A 55 4.64 -12.56 6.89
N PHE A 56 5.60 -12.46 5.97
CA PHE A 56 6.30 -13.58 5.36
C PHE A 56 7.17 -14.36 6.33
N ALA A 57 7.65 -13.73 7.41
CA ALA A 57 8.35 -14.40 8.51
C ALA A 57 7.57 -15.56 9.15
N LYS A 58 6.24 -15.62 8.97
CA LYS A 58 5.37 -16.71 9.46
C LYS A 58 4.82 -17.63 8.36
N VAL A 59 5.14 -17.36 7.10
CA VAL A 59 4.66 -18.16 5.97
C VAL A 59 5.61 -19.34 5.78
N GLU A 60 5.06 -20.54 5.65
CA GLU A 60 5.84 -21.77 5.56
C GLU A 60 5.79 -22.41 4.17
N LYS A 61 4.83 -22.09 3.30
CA LYS A 61 4.69 -22.73 1.98
C LYS A 61 3.80 -21.90 1.07
N ASN A 62 3.87 -22.18 -0.24
CA ASN A 62 3.11 -21.48 -1.26
C ASN A 62 3.30 -19.96 -1.19
N PHE A 63 4.55 -19.51 -1.04
CA PHE A 63 4.92 -18.12 -0.85
C PHE A 63 4.43 -17.24 -1.99
N PHE A 64 4.55 -17.71 -3.25
CA PHE A 64 4.07 -16.92 -4.38
C PHE A 64 2.56 -16.68 -4.32
N LYS A 65 1.77 -17.74 -4.06
CA LYS A 65 0.31 -17.64 -3.90
C LYS A 65 -0.07 -16.73 -2.72
N GLU A 66 0.66 -16.82 -1.60
CA GLU A 66 0.46 -15.92 -0.46
C GLU A 66 0.77 -14.47 -0.83
N GLY A 67 1.83 -14.19 -1.59
CA GLY A 67 2.19 -12.85 -2.04
C GLY A 67 1.15 -12.21 -2.97
N VAL A 68 0.58 -12.98 -3.88
CA VAL A 68 -0.51 -12.52 -4.76
C VAL A 68 -1.75 -12.17 -3.92
N LEU A 69 -2.20 -13.08 -3.06
CA LEU A 69 -3.41 -12.87 -2.25
C LEU A 69 -3.25 -11.69 -1.27
N LEU A 70 -2.08 -11.58 -0.64
CA LEU A 70 -1.78 -10.49 0.28
C LEU A 70 -1.75 -9.14 -0.45
N GLY A 71 -1.09 -9.10 -1.61
CA GLY A 71 -1.00 -7.90 -2.44
C GLY A 71 -2.35 -7.40 -2.90
N LEU A 72 -3.20 -8.31 -3.42
CA LEU A 72 -4.56 -7.97 -3.86
C LEU A 72 -5.42 -7.47 -2.69
N LEU A 73 -5.31 -8.08 -1.51
CA LEU A 73 -6.06 -7.64 -0.34
C LEU A 73 -5.63 -6.22 0.08
N TRP A 74 -4.33 -5.99 0.24
CA TRP A 74 -3.82 -4.68 0.67
C TRP A 74 -4.11 -3.57 -0.35
N PHE A 75 -3.96 -3.88 -1.63
CA PHE A 75 -4.34 -2.99 -2.72
C PHE A 75 -5.83 -2.63 -2.66
N ALA A 76 -6.70 -3.64 -2.53
CA ALA A 76 -8.14 -3.42 -2.43
C ALA A 76 -8.50 -2.60 -1.20
N MET A 77 -7.88 -2.87 -0.04
CA MET A 77 -8.09 -2.09 1.17
C MET A 77 -7.72 -0.61 0.97
N ALA A 78 -6.53 -0.33 0.43
CA ALA A 78 -6.09 1.04 0.20
C ALA A 78 -7.03 1.79 -0.75
N VAL A 79 -7.38 1.17 -1.88
CA VAL A 79 -8.28 1.77 -2.89
C VAL A 79 -9.70 1.98 -2.33
N VAL A 80 -10.25 1.00 -1.61
CA VAL A 80 -11.61 1.11 -1.07
C VAL A 80 -11.69 2.22 -0.03
N ILE A 81 -10.74 2.29 0.91
CA ILE A 81 -10.75 3.32 1.95
C ILE A 81 -10.60 4.71 1.32
N ASP A 82 -9.66 4.87 0.37
CA ASP A 82 -9.47 6.13 -0.33
C ASP A 82 -10.70 6.56 -1.13
N LEU A 83 -11.33 5.65 -1.88
CA LEU A 83 -12.52 5.99 -2.67
C LEU A 83 -13.69 6.44 -1.79
N LEU A 84 -13.85 5.83 -0.61
CA LEU A 84 -14.86 6.28 0.37
C LEU A 84 -14.54 7.71 0.85
N MET A 85 -13.28 8.02 1.12
CA MET A 85 -12.85 9.34 1.56
C MET A 85 -12.90 10.41 0.47
N PHE A 86 -12.50 10.10 -0.75
CA PHE A 86 -12.35 11.07 -1.84
C PHE A 86 -13.64 11.29 -2.64
N ARG A 87 -14.62 10.38 -2.57
CA ARG A 87 -15.96 10.64 -3.12
C ARG A 87 -16.82 11.51 -2.21
N GLU A 88 -16.78 11.25 -0.90
CA GLU A 88 -17.74 11.84 0.04
C GLU A 88 -17.11 12.84 1.03
N GLY A 89 -15.78 12.88 1.13
CA GLY A 89 -15.05 13.71 2.10
C GLY A 89 -14.62 15.11 1.61
N PRO A 90 -13.85 15.84 2.43
CA PRO A 90 -13.48 17.24 2.16
C PRO A 90 -12.41 17.43 1.06
N MET A 91 -11.74 16.34 0.64
CA MET A 91 -10.69 16.37 -0.39
C MET A 91 -11.21 15.84 -1.74
N LYS A 92 -12.42 16.21 -2.15
CA LYS A 92 -13.05 15.65 -3.37
C LYS A 92 -12.17 15.80 -4.60
N MET A 93 -12.06 14.72 -5.35
CA MET A 93 -11.34 14.67 -6.62
C MET A 93 -12.11 13.80 -7.62
N SER A 94 -11.92 14.06 -8.92
CA SER A 94 -12.48 13.17 -9.94
C SER A 94 -11.80 11.80 -9.85
N PHE A 95 -12.47 10.75 -10.34
CA PHE A 95 -11.86 9.42 -10.39
C PHE A 95 -10.57 9.39 -11.23
N ILE A 96 -10.52 10.19 -12.30
CA ILE A 96 -9.35 10.29 -13.18
C ILE A 96 -8.18 10.92 -12.44
N ASP A 97 -8.42 12.04 -11.75
CA ASP A 97 -7.38 12.72 -10.95
C ASP A 97 -6.89 11.83 -9.82
N TYR A 98 -7.79 11.12 -9.14
CA TYR A 98 -7.44 10.12 -8.12
C TYR A 98 -6.52 9.05 -8.68
N MET A 99 -6.85 8.49 -9.84
CA MET A 99 -6.04 7.43 -10.45
C MET A 99 -4.65 7.94 -10.85
N ALA A 100 -4.56 9.16 -11.38
CA ALA A 100 -3.30 9.78 -11.79
C ALA A 100 -2.41 10.15 -10.60
N ASP A 101 -2.99 10.73 -9.54
CA ASP A 101 -2.24 11.23 -8.39
C ASP A 101 -1.89 10.12 -7.37
N ILE A 102 -2.76 9.11 -7.20
CA ILE A 102 -2.70 8.15 -6.09
C ILE A 102 -2.88 6.71 -6.54
N GLY A 103 -3.93 6.43 -7.31
CA GLY A 103 -4.38 5.05 -7.58
C GLY A 103 -3.31 4.18 -8.25
N LEU A 104 -2.55 4.72 -9.20
CA LEU A 104 -1.45 4.00 -9.85
C LEU A 104 -0.29 3.69 -8.89
N THR A 105 -0.01 4.58 -7.93
CA THR A 105 1.04 4.38 -6.93
C THR A 105 0.77 3.15 -6.07
N TYR A 106 -0.51 2.80 -5.84
CA TYR A 106 -0.87 1.58 -5.11
C TYR A 106 -0.49 0.28 -5.81
N LEU A 107 -0.13 0.28 -7.10
CA LEU A 107 0.41 -0.90 -7.78
C LEU A 107 1.76 -1.36 -7.19
N ILE A 108 2.46 -0.49 -6.44
CA ILE A 108 3.62 -0.86 -5.64
C ILE A 108 3.26 -2.02 -4.68
N ILE A 109 2.07 -2.01 -4.10
CA ILE A 109 1.62 -3.00 -3.12
C ILE A 109 1.70 -4.43 -3.69
N PRO A 110 0.96 -4.80 -4.75
CA PRO A 110 1.02 -6.15 -5.30
C PRO A 110 2.38 -6.48 -5.91
N VAL A 111 3.08 -5.52 -6.51
CA VAL A 111 4.42 -5.75 -7.08
C VAL A 111 5.40 -6.20 -5.99
N VAL A 112 5.43 -5.51 -4.85
CA VAL A 112 6.33 -5.85 -3.74
C VAL A 112 5.92 -7.18 -3.10
N THR A 113 4.65 -7.41 -2.78
CA THR A 113 4.24 -8.65 -2.10
C THR A 113 4.44 -9.89 -2.99
N MET A 114 4.21 -9.78 -4.31
CA MET A 114 4.53 -10.85 -5.26
C MET A 114 6.04 -11.08 -5.35
N GLY A 115 6.84 -10.02 -5.34
CA GLY A 115 8.30 -10.10 -5.28
C GLY A 115 8.80 -10.87 -4.06
N PHE A 116 8.30 -10.55 -2.87
CA PHE A 116 8.58 -11.30 -1.64
C PHE A 116 8.15 -12.77 -1.75
N GLY A 117 6.95 -13.02 -2.29
CA GLY A 117 6.45 -14.37 -2.51
C GLY A 117 7.37 -15.19 -3.41
N HIS A 118 7.78 -14.63 -4.55
CA HIS A 118 8.66 -15.27 -5.52
C HIS A 118 10.06 -15.56 -4.97
N LEU A 119 10.65 -14.59 -4.26
CA LEU A 119 11.98 -14.73 -3.68
C LEU A 119 12.04 -15.80 -2.58
N ASN A 120 10.97 -15.95 -1.79
CA ASN A 120 10.90 -16.98 -0.76
C ASN A 120 10.57 -18.37 -1.32
N GLU A 121 9.80 -18.45 -2.42
CA GLU A 121 9.52 -19.72 -3.10
C GLU A 121 10.82 -20.36 -3.63
N LYS A 122 11.72 -19.55 -4.22
CA LYS A 122 13.01 -20.01 -4.76
C LYS A 122 14.01 -20.48 -3.71
N LYS A 123 13.85 -20.09 -2.44
CA LYS A 123 14.76 -20.44 -1.34
C LYS A 123 14.44 -21.81 -0.72
N LYS A 124 13.34 -22.44 -1.11
CA LYS A 124 12.94 -23.78 -0.69
C LYS A 124 13.31 -24.81 -1.74
#